data_AF-A0A660XYE7-F1
#
_entry.id   AF-A0A660XYE7-F1
#
_cell.length_a   1.000
_cell.length_b   1.000
_cell.length_c   1.000
_cell.angle_alpha   90.00
_cell.angle_beta   90.00
_cell.angle_gamma   90.00
#
_symmetry.space_group_name_H-M   'P 1'
#
loop_
_entity.id
_entity.type
_entity.pdbx_description
1 polymer ?
#
loop_
_entity_poly.entity_id
_entity_poly.type
_entity_poly.pdbx_seq_one_letter_code
_entity_poly.pdbx_strand_id
1 'polypeptide(L)'
;MVRFISYDMEQVVEYERLLPYQFERQVEECPLAYVPEWHGEHLALGNDAIKMHELCKMAALEGDGVVFPPVFYSVPGLIRLQQVQRELVHHGSGPATAHLATQ
;
A
#
# COMPACT_ATOMS: atom_id res chain seq x y z
N MET A 1 -9.45 5.64 40.05
CA MET A 1 -8.40 5.87 39.06
C MET A 1 -7.67 4.56 38.85
N VAL A 2 -8.10 3.75 37.88
CA VAL A 2 -7.44 2.48 37.60
C VAL A 2 -6.49 2.74 36.44
N ARG A 3 -5.20 2.74 36.73
CA ARG A 3 -4.15 2.82 35.72
C ARG A 3 -3.70 1.39 35.46
N PHE A 4 -4.20 0.78 34.38
CA PHE A 4 -3.63 -0.46 33.89
C PHE A 4 -2.34 -0.12 33.13
N ILE A 5 -1.22 -0.70 33.55
CA ILE A 5 0.07 -0.59 32.86
C ILE A 5 0.32 -1.87 32.07
N SER A 6 0.78 -1.68 30.84
CA SER A 6 1.45 -2.59 29.92
C SER A 6 0.68 -3.79 29.39
N TYR A 7 0.63 -3.85 28.07
CA TYR A 7 0.76 -5.12 27.36
C TYR A 7 1.78 -4.90 26.24
N ASP A 8 2.95 -5.51 26.40
CA ASP A 8 3.92 -5.73 25.34
C ASP A 8 3.41 -6.90 24.48
N MET A 9 2.23 -6.72 23.89
CA MET A 9 1.83 -7.51 22.74
C MET A 9 2.68 -6.97 21.61
N GLU A 10 3.40 -7.83 20.87
CA GLU A 10 4.05 -7.47 19.60
C GLU A 10 3.28 -6.35 18.92
N GLN A 11 3.90 -5.18 18.77
CA GLN A 11 3.26 -3.99 18.23
C GLN A 11 2.50 -4.36 16.96
N VAL A 12 1.16 -4.37 17.04
CA VAL A 12 0.32 -4.75 15.90
C VAL A 12 0.19 -3.52 15.02
N VAL A 13 0.87 -3.54 13.88
CA VAL A 13 0.83 -2.44 12.89
C VAL A 13 -0.14 -2.74 11.75
N GLU A 14 -0.55 -4.00 11.57
CA GLU A 14 -1.41 -4.45 10.47
C GLU A 14 -2.87 -4.09 10.74
N TYR A 15 -3.46 -3.25 9.88
CA TYR A 15 -4.83 -2.76 10.00
C TYR A 15 -5.86 -3.89 10.19
N GLU A 16 -5.74 -4.97 9.42
CA GLU A 16 -6.65 -6.11 9.46
C GLU A 16 -6.62 -6.90 10.78
N ARG A 17 -5.63 -6.63 11.64
CA ARG A 17 -5.49 -7.23 12.98
C ARG A 17 -5.89 -6.27 14.09
N LEU A 18 -6.16 -5.00 13.79
CA LEU A 18 -6.57 -4.00 14.76
C LEU A 18 -8.08 -4.07 15.03
N LEU A 19 -8.44 -3.91 16.30
CA LEU A 19 -9.80 -3.55 16.69
C LEU A 19 -10.00 -2.03 16.47
N PRO A 20 -11.25 -1.55 16.26
CA PRO A 20 -11.51 -0.14 15.97
C PRO A 20 -10.87 0.84 16.97
N TYR A 21 -10.98 0.57 18.27
CA TYR A 21 -10.39 1.42 19.31
C TYR A 21 -8.85 1.42 19.30
N GLN A 22 -8.22 0.34 18.81
CA GLN A 22 -6.76 0.27 18.67
C GLN A 22 -6.31 1.11 17.47
N PHE A 23 -7.06 1.05 16.38
CA PHE A 23 -6.82 1.89 15.21
C PHE A 23 -7.00 3.38 15.52
N GLU A 24 -8.11 3.77 16.16
CA GLU A 24 -8.34 5.16 16.59
C GLU A 24 -7.17 5.69 17.43
N ARG A 25 -6.72 4.89 18.41
CA ARG A 25 -5.57 5.24 19.23
C ARG A 25 -4.28 5.41 18.42
N GLN A 26 -3.99 4.49 17.49
CA GLN A 26 -2.79 4.61 16.65
C GLN A 26 -2.83 5.85 15.76
N VAL A 27 -4.00 6.21 15.23
CA VAL A 27 -4.18 7.43 14.43
C VAL A 27 -3.99 8.69 15.28
N GLU A 28 -4.44 8.68 16.54
CA GLU A 28 -4.20 9.77 17.50
C GLU A 28 -2.71 9.92 17.87
N GLU A 29 -2.00 8.79 18.01
CA GLU A 29 -0.57 8.76 18.37
C GLU A 29 0.33 9.09 17.16
N CYS A 30 0.07 8.51 15.99
CA CYS A 30 0.81 8.68 14.75
C CYS A 30 -0.12 8.53 13.52
N PRO A 31 -0.61 9.62 12.91
CA PRO A 31 -1.52 9.57 11.75
C PRO A 31 -0.78 9.28 10.43
N LEU A 32 0.00 8.19 10.41
CA LEU A 32 0.77 7.71 9.27
C LEU A 32 0.22 6.36 8.81
N ALA A 33 -0.01 6.22 7.50
CA ALA A 33 -0.44 4.97 6.88
C ALA A 33 0.57 4.53 5.82
N TYR A 34 0.98 3.26 5.88
CA TYR A 34 1.75 2.59 4.86
C TYR A 34 0.81 1.79 3.96
N VAL A 35 0.87 2.04 2.66
CA VAL A 35 -0.01 1.40 1.66
C VAL A 35 0.85 0.62 0.67
N PRO A 36 0.77 -0.72 0.65
CA PRO A 36 1.47 -1.53 -0.34
C PRO A 36 1.02 -1.20 -1.77
N GLU A 37 1.94 -1.14 -2.73
CA GLU A 37 1.68 -0.72 -4.12
C GLU A 37 2.17 -1.74 -5.17
N TRP A 38 1.48 -1.79 -6.32
CA TRP A 38 1.80 -2.69 -7.44
C TRP A 38 2.76 -2.04 -8.44
N HIS A 39 3.78 -2.77 -8.87
CA HIS A 39 4.92 -2.25 -9.62
C HIS A 39 5.01 -2.74 -11.07
N GLY A 40 3.95 -3.31 -11.64
CA GLY A 40 3.93 -3.71 -13.05
C GLY A 40 3.80 -5.21 -13.29
N GLU A 41 3.74 -5.57 -14.56
CA GLU A 41 3.50 -6.95 -15.05
C GLU A 41 4.80 -7.78 -15.15
N HIS A 42 5.89 -7.32 -14.55
CA HIS A 42 7.23 -7.91 -14.72
C HIS A 42 7.48 -9.13 -13.82
N LEU A 43 6.62 -9.38 -12.83
CA LEU A 43 6.69 -10.50 -11.89
C LEU A 43 5.30 -11.13 -11.69
N ALA A 44 5.24 -12.25 -10.97
CA ALA A 44 3.98 -12.88 -10.59
C ALA A 44 3.07 -11.88 -9.85
N LEU A 45 1.76 -11.91 -10.12
CA LEU A 45 0.79 -10.90 -9.67
C LEU A 45 0.83 -10.62 -8.15
N GLY A 46 1.08 -11.64 -7.32
CA GLY A 46 1.16 -11.49 -5.87
C GLY A 46 2.52 -11.05 -5.31
N ASN A 47 3.56 -10.94 -6.15
CA ASN A 47 4.92 -10.63 -5.70
C ASN A 47 4.99 -9.29 -4.96
N ASP A 48 4.37 -8.26 -5.52
CA ASP A 48 4.47 -6.90 -4.98
C ASP A 48 3.70 -6.79 -3.67
N ALA A 49 2.49 -7.35 -3.62
CA ALA A 49 1.69 -7.42 -2.41
C ALA A 49 2.45 -8.09 -1.25
N ILE A 50 3.08 -9.26 -1.49
CA ILE A 50 3.81 -9.99 -0.44
C ILE A 50 5.04 -9.21 0.03
N LYS A 51 5.87 -8.71 -0.90
CA LYS A 51 7.12 -8.03 -0.56
C LYS A 51 6.89 -6.67 0.07
N MET A 52 6.00 -5.86 -0.52
CA MET A 52 5.72 -4.52 -0.04
C MET A 52 5.01 -4.56 1.31
N HIS A 53 4.14 -5.54 1.57
CA HIS A 53 3.52 -5.69 2.89
C HIS A 53 4.56 -5.86 4.00
N GLU A 54 5.53 -6.74 3.82
CA GLU A 54 6.58 -6.95 4.83
C GLU A 54 7.51 -5.73 4.97
N LEU A 55 7.83 -5.04 3.87
CA LEU A 55 8.61 -3.79 3.95
C LEU A 55 7.85 -2.68 4.69
N CYS A 56 6.55 -2.52 4.41
CA CYS A 56 5.69 -1.59 5.12
C CYS A 56 5.59 -1.92 6.61
N LYS A 57 5.48 -3.21 6.97
CA LYS A 57 5.50 -3.68 8.36
C LYS A 57 6.80 -3.33 9.06
N MET A 58 7.94 -3.62 8.44
CA MET A 58 9.25 -3.25 9.00
C MET A 58 9.35 -1.74 9.23
N ALA A 59 8.89 -0.92 8.28
CA ALA A 59 8.89 0.53 8.42
C ALA A 59 7.95 1.03 9.54
N ALA A 60 6.75 0.46 9.66
CA ALA A 60 5.78 0.82 10.70
C ALA A 60 6.24 0.39 12.10
N LEU A 61 6.94 -0.75 12.22
CA LEU A 61 7.53 -1.20 13.49
C LEU A 61 8.68 -0.29 13.95
N GLU A 62 9.42 0.31 13.01
CA GLU A 62 10.52 1.24 13.33
C GLU A 62 10.03 2.68 13.54
N GLY A 63 9.03 3.11 12.77
CA GLY A 63 8.60 4.51 12.64
C GLY A 63 7.18 4.82 13.09
N ASP A 64 6.51 3.86 13.75
CA ASP A 64 5.08 3.88 14.08
C ASP A 64 4.17 3.99 12.85
N GLY A 65 2.86 3.94 13.09
CA GLY A 65 1.81 4.03 12.07
C GLY A 65 1.16 2.69 11.74
N VAL A 66 0.23 2.73 10.78
CA VAL A 66 -0.62 1.58 10.41
C VAL A 66 -0.30 1.11 9.00
N VAL A 67 -0.15 -0.20 8.81
CA VAL A 67 -0.03 -0.85 7.50
C VAL A 67 -1.41 -1.28 7.03
N PHE A 68 -1.83 -0.77 5.87
CA PHE A 68 -3.10 -1.15 5.27
C PHE A 68 -3.01 -2.52 4.62
N PRO A 69 -4.13 -3.27 4.51
CA PRO A 69 -4.10 -4.62 3.97
C PRO A 69 -3.58 -4.62 2.53
N PRO A 70 -2.73 -5.60 2.15
CA PRO A 70 -2.18 -5.65 0.82
C PRO A 70 -3.27 -5.99 -0.20
N VAL A 71 -3.26 -5.27 -1.33
CA VAL A 71 -4.18 -5.51 -2.44
C VAL A 71 -3.48 -6.44 -3.44
N PHE A 72 -3.98 -7.67 -3.58
CA PHE A 72 -3.41 -8.70 -4.47
C PHE A 72 -3.90 -8.61 -5.93
N TYR A 73 -4.77 -7.65 -6.22
CA TYR A 73 -5.25 -7.37 -7.56
C TYR A 73 -4.88 -5.95 -7.93
N SER A 74 -4.50 -5.76 -9.19
CA SER A 74 -4.42 -4.44 -9.79
C SER A 74 -5.53 -4.33 -10.83
N VAL A 75 -5.86 -3.11 -11.24
CA VAL A 75 -6.67 -2.88 -12.43
C VAL A 75 -5.70 -2.65 -13.58
N PRO A 76 -5.46 -3.65 -14.46
CA PRO A 76 -4.59 -3.46 -15.62
C PRO A 76 -5.10 -2.25 -16.43
N GLY A 77 -4.26 -1.23 -16.59
CA GLY A 77 -4.63 0.02 -17.26
C GLY A 77 -4.78 1.25 -16.35
N LEU A 78 -5.07 1.10 -15.05
CA LEU A 78 -5.12 2.24 -14.12
C LEU A 78 -3.71 2.80 -13.85
N ILE A 79 -2.74 1.90 -13.63
CA ILE A 79 -1.32 2.25 -13.42
C ILE A 79 -0.59 2.50 -14.75
N ARG A 80 -1.18 2.09 -15.89
CA ARG A 80 -0.66 2.44 -17.22
C ARG A 80 -0.62 3.97 -17.42
N LEU A 81 -1.47 4.74 -16.73
CA LEU A 81 -1.38 6.21 -16.75
C LEU A 81 -0.06 6.74 -16.16
N GLN A 82 0.50 6.08 -15.14
CA GLN A 82 1.80 6.50 -14.59
C GLN A 82 2.97 6.15 -15.52
N GLN A 83 2.90 5.02 -16.24
CA GLN A 83 3.91 4.65 -17.23
C GLN A 83 3.81 5.46 -18.54
N VAL A 84 2.60 5.74 -19.02
CA VAL A 84 2.37 6.59 -20.20
C VAL A 84 2.84 8.03 -19.94
N GLN A 85 2.79 8.52 -18.70
CA GLN A 85 3.38 9.81 -18.35
C GLN A 85 4.89 9.87 -18.64
N ARG A 86 5.64 8.77 -18.46
CA ARG A 86 7.07 8.71 -18.81
C ARG A 86 7.29 8.68 -20.32
N GLU A 87 6.45 7.98 -21.08
CA GLU A 87 6.56 7.92 -22.55
C GLU A 87 6.22 9.27 -23.20
N LEU A 88 5.22 9.98 -22.69
CA LEU A 88 4.84 11.32 -23.15
C LEU A 88 5.89 12.40 -22.83
N VAL A 89 6.68 12.22 -21.78
CA VAL A 89 7.80 13.13 -21.43
C VAL A 89 9.01 12.89 -22.34
N HIS A 90 9.22 11.66 -22.82
CA HIS A 90 10.36 11.32 -23.68
C HIS A 90 10.08 11.41 -25.17
N HIS A 91 8.81 11.37 -25.60
CA HIS A 91 8.42 11.53 -26.99
C HIS A 91 7.44 12.68 -27.14
N GLY A 92 7.93 13.77 -27.75
CA GLY A 92 7.11 14.92 -28.10
C GLY A 92 5.88 14.50 -28.92
N SER A 93 4.70 14.88 -28.40
CA SER A 93 3.47 15.20 -29.12
C SER A 93 3.03 14.27 -30.26
N GLY A 94 2.08 13.37 -29.98
CA GLY A 94 1.14 12.80 -30.95
C GLY A 94 0.12 11.85 -30.28
N PRO A 95 -1.20 11.91 -30.60
CA PRO A 95 -2.20 11.08 -29.93
C PRO A 95 -2.23 9.68 -30.55
N ALA A 96 -1.78 8.66 -29.82
CA ALA A 96 -1.97 7.26 -30.19
C ALA A 96 -3.31 6.75 -29.66
N THR A 97 -4.28 6.74 -30.56
CA THR A 97 -5.54 5.98 -30.60
C THR A 97 -5.73 4.91 -29.53
N ALA A 98 -6.80 5.08 -28.75
CA ALA A 98 -7.42 4.04 -27.93
C ALA A 98 -7.94 2.91 -28.83
N HIS A 99 -7.36 1.72 -28.70
CA HIS A 99 -8.00 0.48 -29.14
C HIS A 99 -8.45 -0.30 -27.90
N LEU A 100 -9.76 -0.26 -27.66
CA LEU A 100 -10.52 -1.28 -26.96
C LEU A 100 -10.28 -2.64 -27.62
N ALA A 101 -10.00 -3.68 -26.84
CA ALA A 101 -10.70 -4.97 -26.92
C ALA A 101 -10.11 -5.99 -25.94
N THR A 102 -10.92 -6.35 -24.96
CA THR A 102 -11.24 -7.71 -24.52
C THR A 102 -10.48 -8.83 -25.23
N GLN A 103 -9.66 -9.58 -24.48
CA GLN A 103 -9.62 -11.05 -24.49
C GLN A 103 -9.37 -11.53 -23.06
#